data_AF-Q0A8N3-F1
#
_entry.id   AF-Q0A8N3-F1
#
_cell.length_a   1.000
_cell.length_b   1.000
_cell.length_c   1.000
_cell.angle_alpha   90.00
_cell.angle_beta   90.00
_cell.angle_gamma   90.00
#
_symmetry.space_group_name_H-M   'P 1'
#
loop_
_entity.id
_entity.type
_entity.pdbx_description
1 polymer ?
#
loop_
_entity_poly.entity_id
_entity_poly.type
_entity_poly.pdbx_seq_one_letter_code
_entity_poly.pdbx_strand_id
1 'polypeptide(L)'
;MNTRSPIRSLVCAALLVAPLAVPATARAGSDYLATPHQSRWNAVSATHGCHLVHRIPRFATVLVSQSAEQRLVLSLYLERPLTESRTAELAVRNPAWRDDYEETLATVELQPGRRAITLGHYDTQHLLTRLEQGRQPALTLVGWYSEDPVRVGLSPVAFRNAYEDFLACTAHRDGDAAMATGDAAGPLPDWARQGHETAGTGAPDDDTVPLPAAPGATVYFGFDHAGLTRTAKDALARFANQAGDDPHLQVIVAVGHTDSAGPADYNERLGARRAEAVRAELMRRGIADERIRLRSLGERQPAMAEDDGYGRAANRRVEVRAEY
;
A
#
# COMPACT_ATOMS: atom_id res chain seq x y z
N MET A 1 -77.11 30.80 -40.73
CA MET A 1 -75.88 31.58 -40.92
C MET A 1 -74.70 30.72 -40.49
N ASN A 2 -73.75 30.57 -41.40
CA ASN A 2 -72.54 29.76 -41.34
C ASN A 2 -71.63 30.18 -40.17
N THR A 3 -71.20 29.25 -39.31
CA THR A 3 -69.86 29.30 -38.69
C THR A 3 -69.36 27.89 -38.37
N ARG A 4 -68.33 27.47 -39.10
CA ARG A 4 -67.48 26.31 -38.81
C ARG A 4 -66.53 26.70 -37.68
N SER A 5 -66.37 25.85 -36.66
CA SER A 5 -65.28 25.94 -35.68
C SER A 5 -64.33 24.76 -35.88
N PRO A 6 -63.00 24.97 -35.99
CA PRO A 6 -62.04 23.91 -36.25
C PRO A 6 -61.52 23.26 -34.96
N ILE A 7 -61.41 21.93 -35.05
CA ILE A 7 -60.73 21.02 -34.13
C ILE A 7 -59.27 21.47 -33.93
N ARG A 8 -58.87 21.76 -32.69
CA ARG A 8 -57.45 21.89 -32.30
C ARG A 8 -57.06 20.64 -31.51
N SER A 9 -56.42 19.70 -32.20
CA SER A 9 -55.72 18.57 -31.60
C SER A 9 -54.54 19.10 -30.76
N LEU A 10 -54.62 18.91 -29.44
CA LEU A 10 -53.50 19.07 -28.53
C LEU A 10 -52.60 17.84 -28.66
N VAL A 11 -51.48 18.00 -29.36
CA VAL A 11 -50.38 17.04 -29.34
C VAL A 11 -49.69 17.15 -27.97
N CYS A 12 -49.92 16.17 -27.10
CA CYS A 12 -49.14 16.00 -25.87
C CYS A 12 -47.69 15.65 -26.24
N ALA A 13 -46.79 16.64 -26.17
CA ALA A 13 -45.36 16.42 -26.19
C ALA A 13 -44.94 15.78 -24.86
N ALA A 14 -44.78 14.45 -24.87
CA ALA A 14 -44.17 13.73 -23.76
C ALA A 14 -42.67 14.08 -23.71
N LEU A 15 -42.30 14.98 -22.81
CA LEU A 15 -40.92 15.26 -22.44
C LEU A 15 -40.36 14.01 -21.73
N LEU A 16 -39.60 13.20 -22.48
CA LEU A 16 -38.72 12.18 -21.94
C LEU A 16 -37.65 12.85 -21.08
N VAL A 17 -37.87 12.86 -19.76
CA VAL A 17 -36.83 13.19 -18.78
C VAL A 17 -35.89 11.98 -18.73
N ALA A 18 -34.77 12.07 -19.43
CA ALA A 18 -33.70 11.10 -19.30
C ALA A 18 -33.15 11.16 -17.85
N PRO A 19 -33.01 10.03 -17.15
CA PRO A 19 -32.41 10.03 -15.82
C PRO A 19 -30.96 10.48 -15.95
N LEU A 20 -30.62 11.60 -15.29
CA LEU A 20 -29.24 12.02 -15.08
C LEU A 20 -28.55 10.89 -14.33
N ALA A 21 -27.66 10.17 -15.01
CA ALA A 21 -26.77 9.22 -14.37
C ALA A 21 -25.89 10.01 -13.39
N VAL A 22 -26.21 9.89 -12.09
CA VAL A 22 -25.35 10.40 -11.03
C VAL A 22 -24.03 9.62 -11.14
N PRO A 23 -22.88 10.27 -11.38
CA PRO A 23 -21.62 9.56 -11.37
C PRO A 23 -21.42 8.97 -9.97
N ALA A 24 -21.24 7.65 -9.89
CA ALA A 24 -20.89 6.99 -8.65
C ALA A 24 -19.58 7.62 -8.15
N THR A 25 -19.65 8.41 -7.09
CA THR A 25 -18.46 8.94 -6.42
C THR A 25 -17.72 7.74 -5.85
N ALA A 26 -16.52 7.46 -6.36
CA ALA A 26 -15.63 6.47 -5.78
C ALA A 26 -15.39 6.85 -4.31
N ARG A 27 -15.85 6.00 -3.38
CA ARG A 27 -15.67 6.22 -1.94
C ARG A 27 -14.19 6.13 -1.59
N ALA A 28 -13.70 7.09 -0.81
CA ALA A 28 -12.29 7.17 -0.42
C ALA A 28 -11.98 6.11 0.66
N GLY A 29 -11.51 4.94 0.22
CA GLY A 29 -11.11 3.85 1.10
C GLY A 29 -9.78 4.08 1.83
N SER A 30 -9.56 3.32 2.90
CA SER A 30 -8.27 3.28 3.61
C SER A 30 -7.34 2.24 2.99
N ASP A 31 -6.12 2.63 2.64
CA ASP A 31 -5.09 1.71 2.12
C ASP A 31 -4.01 1.44 3.18
N TYR A 32 -3.86 0.18 3.57
CA TYR A 32 -2.77 -0.32 4.42
C TYR A 32 -1.77 -1.08 3.53
N LEU A 33 -0.62 -0.47 3.28
CA LEU A 33 0.47 -1.04 2.50
C LEU A 33 1.79 -0.53 3.06
N ALA A 34 2.80 -1.39 3.14
CA ALA A 34 4.15 -0.93 3.44
C ALA A 34 4.69 -0.07 2.28
N THR A 35 4.96 1.21 2.55
CA THR A 35 5.68 2.06 1.58
C THR A 35 7.04 1.42 1.25
N PRO A 36 7.64 1.67 0.08
CA PRO A 36 8.98 1.20 -0.24
C PRO A 36 10.04 1.34 0.85
N HIS A 37 10.00 2.43 1.64
CA HIS A 37 10.89 2.63 2.79
C HIS A 37 10.57 1.76 4.00
N GLN A 38 9.28 1.48 4.22
CA GLN A 38 8.77 0.66 5.31
C GLN A 38 8.71 -0.82 4.96
N SER A 39 8.79 -1.17 3.67
CA SER A 39 8.74 -2.54 3.21
C SER A 39 9.99 -3.27 3.68
N ARG A 40 9.77 -4.27 4.53
CA ARG A 40 10.77 -5.17 5.04
C ARG A 40 10.26 -6.58 4.80
N TRP A 41 10.96 -7.31 3.95
CA TRP A 41 10.82 -8.75 3.80
C TRP A 41 12.06 -9.39 4.36
N ASN A 42 11.90 -10.48 5.12
CA ASN A 42 13.03 -11.17 5.72
C ASN A 42 12.76 -12.67 5.73
N ALA A 43 13.76 -13.44 5.32
CA ALA A 43 13.82 -14.85 5.63
C ALA A 43 14.37 -15.03 7.04
N VAL A 44 13.71 -15.89 7.83
CA VAL A 44 14.13 -16.22 9.19
C VAL A 44 14.09 -17.73 9.34
N SER A 45 15.15 -18.30 9.88
CA SER A 45 15.18 -19.68 10.33
C SER A 45 14.76 -19.75 11.80
N ALA A 46 13.90 -20.70 12.12
CA ALA A 46 13.47 -21.00 13.47
C ALA A 46 13.51 -22.52 13.71
N THR A 47 13.33 -22.95 14.96
CA THR A 47 13.38 -24.36 15.38
C THR A 47 12.51 -25.29 14.53
N HIS A 48 11.46 -24.76 13.90
CA HIS A 48 10.49 -25.53 13.12
C HIS A 48 10.52 -25.26 11.61
N GLY A 49 11.50 -24.51 11.10
CA GLY A 49 11.71 -24.33 9.67
C GLY A 49 12.08 -22.91 9.25
N CYS A 50 11.97 -22.69 7.94
CA CYS A 50 12.23 -21.40 7.31
C CYS A 50 10.92 -20.66 7.14
N HIS A 51 10.95 -19.36 7.42
CA HIS A 51 9.81 -18.49 7.29
C HIS A 51 10.18 -17.24 6.54
N LEU A 52 9.26 -16.74 5.73
CA LEU A 52 9.36 -15.44 5.07
C LEU A 52 8.35 -14.49 5.73
N VAL A 53 8.82 -13.35 6.20
CA VAL A 53 8.06 -12.43 7.06
C VAL A 53 7.94 -11.07 6.39
N HIS A 54 6.72 -10.51 6.42
CA HIS A 54 6.47 -9.14 5.98
C HIS A 54 5.53 -8.42 6.95
N ARG A 55 5.92 -7.23 7.40
CA ARG A 55 5.06 -6.39 8.25
C ARG A 55 4.31 -5.37 7.41
N ILE A 56 3.00 -5.32 7.58
CA ILE A 56 2.10 -4.31 7.04
C ILE A 56 1.84 -3.30 8.18
N PRO A 57 2.41 -2.09 8.12
CA PRO A 57 2.37 -1.15 9.23
C PRO A 57 0.94 -0.86 9.72
N ARG A 58 0.73 -0.95 11.04
CA ARG A 58 -0.53 -0.65 11.74
C ARG A 58 -1.69 -1.60 11.41
N PHE A 59 -1.42 -2.73 10.77
CA PHE A 59 -2.48 -3.63 10.32
C PHE A 59 -2.17 -5.10 10.63
N ALA A 60 -1.11 -5.66 10.06
CA ALA A 60 -0.86 -7.10 10.15
C ALA A 60 0.59 -7.48 9.89
N THR A 61 0.93 -8.72 10.22
CA THR A 61 2.15 -9.40 9.78
C THR A 61 1.76 -10.59 8.92
N VAL A 62 2.38 -10.69 7.74
CA VAL A 62 2.33 -11.88 6.89
C VAL A 62 3.48 -12.79 7.24
N LEU A 63 3.15 -14.07 7.39
CA LEU A 63 4.11 -15.14 7.62
C LEU A 63 3.88 -16.23 6.57
N VAL A 64 4.86 -16.45 5.72
CA VAL A 64 4.89 -17.60 4.82
C VAL A 64 5.81 -18.63 5.43
N SER A 65 5.27 -19.82 5.69
CA SER A 65 6.01 -20.92 6.29
C SER A 65 6.02 -22.11 5.34
N GLN A 66 7.14 -22.81 5.27
CA GLN A 66 7.17 -24.12 4.63
C GLN A 66 6.99 -25.20 5.70
N SER A 67 5.96 -26.03 5.55
CA SER A 67 5.76 -27.18 6.45
C SER A 67 6.82 -28.26 6.22
N ALA A 68 6.92 -29.22 7.16
CA ALA A 68 7.78 -30.39 7.02
C ALA A 68 7.49 -31.24 5.76
N GLU A 69 6.28 -31.12 5.19
CA GLU A 69 5.87 -31.79 3.95
C GLU A 69 6.11 -30.93 2.69
N GLN A 70 6.96 -29.90 2.79
CA GLN A 70 7.25 -28.94 1.72
C GLN A 70 6.03 -28.12 1.24
N ARG A 71 4.94 -28.10 2.00
CA ARG A 71 3.77 -27.30 1.68
C ARG A 71 3.95 -25.88 2.22
N LEU A 72 4.01 -24.91 1.31
CA LEU A 72 3.91 -23.49 1.64
C LEU A 72 2.53 -23.16 2.22
N VAL A 73 2.53 -22.34 3.26
CA VAL A 73 1.34 -21.80 3.90
C VAL A 73 1.58 -20.34 4.20
N LEU A 74 0.73 -19.47 3.67
CA LEU A 74 0.71 -18.06 4.02
C LEU A 74 -0.34 -17.82 5.09
N SER A 75 0.06 -17.19 6.19
CA SER A 75 -0.84 -16.75 7.25
C SER A 75 -0.77 -15.24 7.43
N LEU A 76 -1.94 -14.61 7.59
CA LEU A 76 -2.07 -13.19 7.92
C LEU A 76 -2.45 -13.05 9.39
N TYR A 77 -1.59 -12.39 10.16
CA TYR A 77 -1.81 -12.13 11.58
C TYR A 77 -2.09 -10.66 11.82
N LEU A 78 -3.30 -10.33 12.24
CA LEU A 78 -3.71 -8.97 12.51
C LEU A 78 -3.08 -8.44 13.79
N GLU A 79 -2.75 -7.16 13.81
CA GLU A 79 -2.32 -6.48 15.04
C GLU A 79 -3.48 -6.43 16.06
N ARG A 80 -4.71 -6.23 15.56
CA ARG A 80 -5.95 -6.26 16.33
C ARG A 80 -6.78 -7.48 15.92
N PRO A 81 -7.06 -8.44 16.83
CA PRO A 81 -7.84 -9.63 16.51
C PRO A 81 -9.26 -9.30 16.01
N LEU A 82 -9.77 -10.09 15.07
CA LEU A 82 -11.17 -10.02 14.66
C LEU A 82 -12.07 -10.66 15.71
N THR A 83 -13.24 -10.05 15.94
CA THR A 83 -14.28 -10.60 16.82
C THR A 83 -15.24 -11.53 16.08
N GLU A 84 -15.40 -11.34 14.77
CA GLU A 84 -16.31 -12.09 13.90
C GLU A 84 -15.70 -12.28 12.51
N SER A 85 -16.21 -13.26 11.77
CA SER A 85 -15.75 -13.55 10.41
C SER A 85 -16.05 -12.39 9.47
N ARG A 86 -15.18 -12.20 8.48
CA ARG A 86 -15.33 -11.14 7.46
C ARG A 86 -14.95 -11.65 6.09
N THR A 87 -15.67 -11.20 5.07
CA THR A 87 -15.32 -11.50 3.68
C THR A 87 -14.38 -10.44 3.13
N ALA A 88 -13.36 -10.87 2.40
CA ALA A 88 -12.45 -10.01 1.64
C ALA A 88 -12.30 -10.49 0.20
N GLU A 89 -12.08 -9.57 -0.71
CA GLU A 89 -11.65 -9.89 -2.08
C GLU A 89 -10.13 -9.84 -2.16
N LEU A 90 -9.53 -10.96 -2.54
CA LEU A 90 -8.11 -11.05 -2.87
C LEU A 90 -7.92 -10.76 -4.36
N ALA A 91 -7.20 -9.69 -4.66
CA ALA A 91 -6.87 -9.28 -6.02
C ALA A 91 -5.39 -8.96 -6.14
N VAL A 92 -4.88 -8.99 -7.37
CA VAL A 92 -3.52 -8.58 -7.70
C VAL A 92 -3.56 -7.35 -8.58
N ARG A 93 -2.82 -6.32 -8.19
CA ARG A 93 -2.71 -5.07 -8.93
C ARG A 93 -1.31 -4.83 -9.45
N ASN A 94 -1.19 -4.04 -10.51
CA ASN A 94 0.09 -3.45 -10.85
C ASN A 94 0.52 -2.42 -9.78
N PRO A 95 1.85 -2.20 -9.61
CA PRO A 95 2.34 -1.10 -8.79
C PRO A 95 1.80 0.25 -9.26
N ALA A 96 1.63 1.20 -8.34
CA ALA A 96 1.03 2.53 -8.60
C ALA A 96 1.70 3.37 -9.73
N TRP A 97 2.90 2.98 -10.16
CA TRP A 97 3.67 3.60 -11.24
C TRP A 97 3.52 2.90 -12.61
N ARG A 98 2.83 1.77 -12.68
CA ARG A 98 2.51 0.99 -13.90
C ARG A 98 0.99 1.07 -14.15
N ASP A 99 0.54 0.81 -15.37
CA ASP A 99 -0.87 0.91 -15.80
C ASP A 99 -1.86 0.27 -14.81
N ASP A 100 -3.04 0.90 -14.69
CA ASP A 100 -4.13 0.51 -13.79
C ASP A 100 -4.76 -0.82 -14.23
N TYR A 101 -4.18 -1.92 -13.77
CA TYR A 101 -4.65 -3.29 -14.01
C TYR A 101 -4.85 -4.01 -12.68
N GLU A 102 -6.00 -4.67 -12.58
CA GLU A 102 -6.42 -5.45 -11.42
C GLU A 102 -7.00 -6.80 -11.88
N GLU A 103 -6.53 -7.87 -11.25
CA GLU A 103 -6.96 -9.26 -11.48
C GLU A 103 -7.49 -9.81 -10.16
N THR A 104 -8.80 -9.99 -10.04
CA THR A 104 -9.40 -10.67 -8.87
C THR A 104 -9.04 -12.14 -8.89
N LEU A 105 -8.44 -12.63 -7.80
CA LEU A 105 -8.02 -14.02 -7.67
C LEU A 105 -9.10 -14.87 -7.00
N ALA A 106 -9.58 -14.42 -5.85
CA ALA A 106 -10.51 -15.18 -5.02
C ALA A 106 -11.24 -14.29 -4.01
N THR A 107 -12.36 -14.79 -3.51
CA THR A 107 -12.99 -14.28 -2.29
C THR A 107 -12.52 -15.12 -1.11
N VAL A 108 -11.99 -14.47 -0.07
CA VAL A 108 -11.41 -15.11 1.12
C VAL A 108 -12.22 -14.73 2.35
N GLU A 109 -12.46 -15.69 3.24
CA GLU A 109 -13.09 -15.44 4.53
C GLU A 109 -12.02 -15.32 5.62
N LEU A 110 -11.96 -14.14 6.24
CA LEU A 110 -11.15 -13.86 7.42
C LEU A 110 -11.85 -14.47 8.63
N GLN A 111 -11.11 -15.30 9.37
CA GLN A 111 -11.57 -15.97 10.57
C GLN A 111 -11.43 -15.06 11.81
N PRO A 112 -12.27 -15.25 12.84
CA PRO A 112 -12.11 -14.58 14.12
C PRO A 112 -10.76 -14.91 14.76
N GLY A 113 -10.24 -13.97 15.55
CA GLY A 113 -8.95 -14.08 16.21
C GLY A 113 -7.82 -13.35 15.50
N ARG A 114 -6.58 -13.66 15.89
CA ARG A 114 -5.38 -12.96 15.40
C ARG A 114 -4.97 -13.45 14.00
N ARG A 115 -4.97 -14.77 13.78
CA ARG A 115 -4.70 -15.37 12.48
C ARG A 115 -5.95 -15.32 11.61
N ALA A 116 -6.09 -14.23 10.88
CA ALA A 116 -7.28 -13.98 10.09
C ALA A 116 -7.37 -14.85 8.84
N ILE A 117 -6.24 -15.15 8.19
CA ILE A 117 -6.24 -15.93 6.93
C ILE A 117 -5.16 -17.00 7.01
N THR A 118 -5.47 -18.18 6.45
CA THR A 118 -4.50 -19.21 6.10
C THR A 118 -4.74 -19.65 4.67
N LEU A 119 -3.79 -19.38 3.79
CA LEU A 119 -3.82 -19.79 2.39
C LEU A 119 -3.04 -21.08 2.20
N GLY A 120 -3.59 -21.99 1.40
CA GLY A 120 -2.95 -23.25 1.07
C GLY A 120 -1.74 -23.08 0.16
N HIS A 121 -1.11 -24.21 -0.17
CA HIS A 121 0.08 -24.27 -1.00
C HIS A 121 -0.04 -23.54 -2.35
N TYR A 122 -1.08 -23.85 -3.12
CA TYR A 122 -1.27 -23.29 -4.47
C TYR A 122 -1.54 -21.78 -4.45
N ASP A 123 -2.45 -21.31 -3.58
CA ASP A 123 -2.74 -19.88 -3.44
C ASP A 123 -1.51 -19.12 -2.96
N THR A 124 -0.77 -19.70 -2.01
CA THR A 124 0.49 -19.12 -1.51
C THR A 124 1.50 -19.00 -2.64
N GLN A 125 1.74 -20.07 -3.41
CA GLN A 125 2.65 -20.04 -4.56
C GLN A 125 2.22 -19.02 -5.59
N HIS A 126 0.93 -18.97 -5.92
CA HIS A 126 0.39 -18.01 -6.89
C HIS A 126 0.66 -16.58 -6.43
N LEU A 127 0.42 -16.26 -5.16
CA LEU A 127 0.73 -14.94 -4.59
C LEU A 127 2.22 -14.62 -4.61
N LEU A 128 3.08 -15.57 -4.24
CA LEU A 128 4.54 -15.39 -4.27
C LEU A 128 5.04 -15.13 -5.68
N THR A 129 4.56 -15.86 -6.69
CA THR A 129 4.89 -15.61 -8.10
C THR A 129 4.44 -14.21 -8.55
N ARG A 130 3.27 -13.75 -8.09
CA ARG A 130 2.79 -12.40 -8.41
C ARG A 130 3.67 -11.33 -7.75
N LEU A 131 4.12 -11.53 -6.52
CA LEU A 131 5.07 -10.66 -5.82
C LEU A 131 6.46 -10.66 -6.48
N GLU A 132 6.93 -11.81 -6.99
CA GLU A 132 8.20 -11.93 -7.71
C GLU A 132 8.17 -11.17 -9.04
N GLN A 133 7.03 -11.21 -9.74
CA GLN A 133 6.75 -10.37 -10.92
C GLN A 133 6.55 -8.89 -10.54
N GLY A 134 6.66 -8.58 -9.26
CA GLY A 134 6.37 -7.31 -8.58
C GLY A 134 5.03 -6.71 -8.92
N ARG A 135 4.03 -7.57 -9.01
CA ARG A 135 2.64 -7.19 -8.80
C ARG A 135 2.35 -7.16 -7.31
N GLN A 136 1.27 -6.49 -6.96
CA GLN A 136 0.90 -6.19 -5.59
C GLN A 136 -0.41 -6.90 -5.25
N PRO A 137 -0.36 -8.09 -4.61
CA PRO A 137 -1.53 -8.69 -4.00
C PRO A 137 -2.14 -7.75 -2.97
N ALA A 138 -3.46 -7.70 -2.90
CA ALA A 138 -4.19 -6.93 -1.91
C ALA A 138 -5.51 -7.60 -1.55
N LEU A 139 -5.84 -7.57 -0.27
CA LEU A 139 -7.15 -7.92 0.27
C LEU A 139 -7.98 -6.64 0.36
N THR A 140 -9.21 -6.67 -0.13
CA THR A 140 -10.16 -5.56 -0.01
C THR A 140 -11.32 -6.00 0.86
N LEU A 141 -11.51 -5.29 1.97
CA LEU A 141 -12.54 -5.50 2.99
C LEU A 141 -13.52 -4.32 2.96
N VAL A 142 -14.70 -4.49 3.54
CA VAL A 142 -15.58 -3.37 3.90
C VAL A 142 -15.16 -2.86 5.28
N GLY A 143 -15.07 -1.54 5.46
CA GLY A 143 -14.62 -0.92 6.71
C GLY A 143 -15.51 -1.23 7.92
N TRP A 144 -14.91 -1.24 9.11
CA TRP A 144 -15.58 -1.60 10.37
C TRP A 144 -16.63 -0.58 10.84
N TYR A 145 -16.43 0.69 10.52
CA TYR A 145 -17.27 1.81 10.99
C TYR A 145 -17.84 2.65 9.83
N SER A 146 -17.27 2.47 8.64
CA SER A 146 -17.66 3.13 7.41
C SER A 146 -17.82 2.06 6.35
N GLU A 147 -18.84 2.14 5.50
CA GLU A 147 -18.96 1.29 4.31
C GLU A 147 -17.82 1.51 3.29
N ASP A 148 -16.89 2.42 3.59
CA ASP A 148 -15.70 2.66 2.79
C ASP A 148 -14.79 1.42 2.75
N PRO A 149 -14.23 1.08 1.58
CA PRO A 149 -13.39 -0.10 1.44
C PRO A 149 -12.08 0.08 2.20
N VAL A 150 -11.64 -0.98 2.89
CA VAL A 150 -10.32 -1.07 3.51
C VAL A 150 -9.48 -2.04 2.71
N ARG A 151 -8.38 -1.54 2.13
CA ARG A 151 -7.46 -2.35 1.34
C ARG A 151 -6.19 -2.65 2.13
N VAL A 152 -5.72 -3.88 2.06
CA VAL A 152 -4.54 -4.38 2.75
C VAL A 152 -3.63 -5.04 1.73
N GLY A 153 -2.56 -4.37 1.35
CA GLY A 153 -1.65 -4.80 0.28
C GLY A 153 -0.36 -5.42 0.78
N LEU A 154 0.19 -6.34 -0.02
CA LEU A 154 1.53 -6.90 0.14
C LEU A 154 2.48 -6.18 -0.80
N SER A 155 3.50 -5.53 -0.26
CA SER A 155 4.46 -4.78 -1.05
C SER A 155 5.44 -5.74 -1.74
N PRO A 156 5.67 -5.65 -3.07
CA PRO A 156 6.71 -6.44 -3.73
C PRO A 156 8.14 -5.90 -3.45
N VAL A 157 8.25 -4.77 -2.77
CA VAL A 157 9.53 -4.08 -2.53
C VAL A 157 10.36 -4.87 -1.53
N ALA A 158 11.62 -5.17 -1.88
CA ALA A 158 12.55 -6.05 -1.16
C ALA A 158 12.12 -7.52 -1.05
N PHE A 159 11.01 -7.92 -1.69
CA PHE A 159 10.51 -9.29 -1.63
C PHE A 159 11.50 -10.28 -2.25
N ARG A 160 12.03 -9.98 -3.44
CA ARG A 160 12.85 -10.94 -4.20
C ARG A 160 14.10 -11.39 -3.45
N ASN A 161 14.87 -10.45 -2.90
CA ASN A 161 16.08 -10.77 -2.14
C ASN A 161 15.76 -11.65 -0.93
N ALA A 162 14.72 -11.30 -0.16
CA ALA A 162 14.30 -12.10 0.99
C ALA A 162 13.71 -13.46 0.58
N TYR A 163 13.09 -13.56 -0.59
CA TYR A 163 12.57 -14.82 -1.12
C TYR A 163 13.71 -15.74 -1.56
N GLU A 164 14.78 -15.21 -2.15
CA GLU A 164 16.01 -15.95 -2.44
C GLU A 164 16.63 -16.52 -1.16
N ASP A 165 16.74 -15.69 -0.10
CA ASP A 165 17.22 -16.13 1.22
C ASP A 165 16.32 -17.24 1.81
N PHE A 166 15.00 -17.11 1.65
CA PHE A 166 14.04 -18.11 2.10
C PHE A 166 14.22 -19.44 1.34
N LEU A 167 14.35 -19.39 0.01
CA LEU A 167 14.59 -20.58 -0.80
C LEU A 167 15.91 -21.26 -0.43
N ALA A 168 16.98 -20.49 -0.23
CA ALA A 168 18.26 -21.01 0.23
C ALA A 168 18.12 -21.72 1.60
N CYS A 169 17.44 -21.09 2.56
CA CYS A 169 17.13 -21.70 3.85
C CYS A 169 16.40 -23.04 3.70
N THR A 170 15.38 -23.10 2.83
CA THR A 170 14.60 -24.34 2.63
C THR A 170 15.40 -25.46 1.97
N ALA A 171 16.41 -25.13 1.16
CA ALA A 171 17.27 -26.10 0.50
C ALA A 171 18.33 -26.72 1.44
N HIS A 172 18.72 -26.04 2.51
CA HIS A 172 19.81 -26.43 3.42
C HIS A 172 19.37 -27.15 4.70
N ARG A 173 18.16 -27.72 4.75
CA ARG A 173 17.62 -28.39 5.97
C ARG A 173 18.40 -29.64 6.43
N ASP A 174 19.36 -30.14 5.65
CA ASP A 174 20.14 -31.35 5.96
C ASP A 174 21.50 -31.09 6.63
N GLY A 175 21.87 -29.84 6.97
CA GLY A 175 23.10 -29.63 7.73
C GLY A 175 23.41 -28.17 8.05
N ASP A 176 23.67 -27.91 9.34
CA ASP A 176 24.50 -26.83 9.88
C ASP A 176 24.52 -25.52 9.06
N ALA A 177 23.50 -24.67 9.22
CA ALA A 177 23.54 -23.31 8.70
C ALA A 177 22.84 -22.33 9.65
N ALA A 178 23.59 -21.85 10.64
CA ALA A 178 23.45 -20.47 11.08
C ALA A 178 23.95 -19.59 9.90
N MET A 179 23.02 -19.10 9.08
CA MET A 179 23.31 -18.17 7.99
C MET A 179 22.51 -16.89 8.18
N ALA A 180 23.14 -15.80 7.75
CA ALA A 180 22.95 -14.41 8.16
C ALA A 180 21.49 -13.93 8.29
N THR A 181 21.17 -13.45 9.50
CA THR A 181 20.09 -12.49 9.70
C THR A 181 20.49 -11.18 9.03
N GLY A 182 19.81 -10.79 7.95
CA GLY A 182 19.75 -9.38 7.58
C GLY A 182 19.05 -8.63 8.72
N ASP A 183 19.79 -7.86 9.52
CA ASP A 183 19.37 -7.19 10.76
C ASP A 183 18.30 -6.07 10.60
N ALA A 184 17.43 -6.12 9.59
CA ALA A 184 16.52 -5.01 9.26
C ALA A 184 15.02 -5.27 9.52
N ALA A 185 14.60 -6.48 9.88
CA ALA A 185 13.40 -6.66 10.69
C ALA A 185 13.77 -7.42 11.94
N GLY A 186 13.45 -6.84 13.10
CA GLY A 186 13.64 -7.50 14.38
C GLY A 186 13.03 -8.91 14.42
N PRO A 187 13.36 -9.68 15.46
CA PRO A 187 12.97 -11.08 15.58
C PRO A 187 11.48 -11.29 15.32
N LEU A 188 11.12 -12.48 14.83
CA LEU A 188 9.72 -12.93 14.76
C LEU A 188 9.00 -12.50 16.05
N PRO A 189 7.78 -11.95 15.95
CA PRO A 189 6.99 -11.62 17.14
C PRO A 189 6.93 -12.81 18.10
N ASP A 190 6.92 -12.55 19.40
CA ASP A 190 7.00 -13.58 20.44
C ASP A 190 5.94 -14.66 20.28
N TRP A 191 4.71 -14.27 19.92
CA TRP A 191 3.61 -15.20 19.63
C TRP A 191 3.92 -16.12 18.43
N ALA A 192 4.66 -15.64 17.42
CA ALA A 192 5.06 -16.42 16.26
C ALA A 192 6.20 -17.38 16.60
N ARG A 193 7.13 -16.98 17.50
CA ARG A 193 8.25 -17.82 17.97
C ARG A 193 7.80 -18.96 18.87
N GLN A 194 6.79 -18.73 19.68
CA GLN A 194 6.32 -19.68 20.69
C GLN A 194 5.34 -20.72 20.12
N GLY A 195 4.89 -20.60 18.86
CA GLY A 195 3.90 -21.50 18.27
C GLY A 195 2.53 -21.48 18.98
N HIS A 196 2.33 -20.55 19.92
CA HIS A 196 1.12 -20.40 20.70
C HIS A 196 0.36 -19.18 20.20
N GLU A 197 -0.80 -19.42 19.57
CA GLU A 197 -1.85 -18.41 19.46
C GLU A 197 -2.42 -18.15 20.86
N THR A 198 -1.68 -17.43 21.70
CA THR A 198 -2.31 -16.89 22.90
C THR A 198 -3.28 -15.81 22.42
N ALA A 199 -4.57 -16.10 22.50
CA ALA A 199 -5.62 -15.09 22.58
C ALA A 199 -5.43 -14.32 23.90
N GLY A 200 -4.34 -13.55 23.98
CA GLY A 200 -4.02 -12.70 25.11
C GLY A 200 -4.60 -11.32 24.85
N THR A 201 -5.74 -11.04 25.45
CA THR A 201 -6.17 -9.70 25.83
C THR A 201 -5.15 -9.13 26.80
N GLY A 202 -4.09 -8.54 26.28
CA GLY A 202 -3.14 -7.71 27.01
C GLY A 202 -2.94 -6.45 26.21
N ALA A 203 -3.80 -5.45 26.45
CA ALA A 203 -3.50 -4.09 26.06
C ALA A 203 -2.25 -3.63 26.85
N PRO A 204 -1.26 -2.98 26.24
CA PRO A 204 -0.35 -2.15 27.00
C PRO A 204 -1.19 -0.98 27.53
N ASP A 205 -1.38 -0.94 28.84
CA ASP A 205 -1.81 0.25 29.57
C ASP A 205 -0.58 1.17 29.64
N ASP A 206 -0.35 1.91 28.57
CA ASP A 206 0.59 3.02 28.52
C ASP A 206 -0.20 4.26 28.09
N ASP A 207 -0.65 5.01 29.10
CA ASP A 207 -1.38 6.27 28.98
C ASP A 207 -0.54 7.42 28.37
N THR A 208 0.64 7.14 27.83
CA THR A 208 1.25 8.05 26.87
C THR A 208 0.65 7.80 25.49
N VAL A 209 -0.51 8.43 25.20
CA VAL A 209 -0.99 8.59 23.82
C VAL A 209 0.13 9.29 23.05
N PRO A 210 0.88 8.60 22.16
CA PRO A 210 1.88 9.27 21.36
C PRO A 210 1.11 10.25 20.48
N LEU A 211 1.54 11.52 20.45
CA LEU A 211 1.00 12.46 19.47
C LEU A 211 1.00 11.78 18.09
N PRO A 212 -0.10 11.87 17.32
CA PRO A 212 -0.12 11.26 16.01
C PRO A 212 1.09 11.76 15.23
N ALA A 213 1.90 10.83 14.71
CA ALA A 213 3.03 11.20 13.88
C ALA A 213 2.54 12.13 12.76
N ALA A 214 3.25 13.23 12.53
CA ALA A 214 2.86 14.23 11.54
C ALA A 214 2.53 13.54 10.20
N PRO A 215 1.46 13.96 9.49
CA PRO A 215 1.07 13.34 8.24
C PRO A 215 2.23 13.27 7.25
N GLY A 216 2.25 12.20 6.45
CA GLY A 216 3.28 11.98 5.44
C GLY A 216 2.73 11.21 4.25
N ALA A 217 3.27 11.48 3.06
CA ALA A 217 2.95 10.75 1.85
C ALA A 217 4.21 10.52 1.01
N THR A 218 4.23 9.45 0.24
CA THR A 218 5.27 9.22 -0.78
C THR A 218 4.61 8.95 -2.11
N VAL A 219 5.03 9.71 -3.12
CA VAL A 219 4.52 9.65 -4.49
C VAL A 219 5.60 9.12 -5.41
N TYR A 220 5.25 8.19 -6.31
CA TYR A 220 6.19 7.56 -7.24
C TYR A 220 6.03 8.07 -8.66
N PHE A 221 7.11 8.01 -9.42
CA PHE A 221 7.18 8.53 -10.79
C PHE A 221 7.76 7.50 -11.77
N GLY A 222 7.27 7.57 -13.00
CA GLY A 222 7.86 6.85 -14.13
C GLY A 222 9.30 7.31 -14.43
N PHE A 223 10.01 6.50 -15.20
CA PHE A 223 11.34 6.85 -15.72
C PHE A 223 11.26 8.15 -16.52
N ASP A 224 12.20 9.06 -16.25
CA ASP A 224 12.30 10.38 -16.88
C ASP A 224 11.01 11.25 -16.85
N HIS A 225 10.09 10.95 -15.93
CA HIS A 225 8.78 11.59 -15.89
C HIS A 225 8.55 12.35 -14.57
N ALA A 226 7.76 13.43 -14.66
CA ALA A 226 7.37 14.26 -13.51
C ALA A 226 5.84 14.44 -13.37
N GLY A 227 5.04 13.83 -14.24
CA GLY A 227 3.58 13.86 -14.12
C GLY A 227 3.07 12.88 -13.05
N LEU A 228 2.06 13.33 -12.30
CA LEU A 228 1.39 12.56 -11.25
C LEU A 228 0.37 11.60 -11.85
N THR A 229 0.42 10.33 -11.44
CA THR A 229 -0.62 9.34 -11.72
C THR A 229 -1.91 9.64 -10.93
N ARG A 230 -3.02 8.98 -11.27
CA ARG A 230 -4.26 9.10 -10.49
C ARG A 230 -4.05 8.68 -9.03
N THR A 231 -3.39 7.54 -8.80
CA THR A 231 -3.03 7.05 -7.46
C THR A 231 -2.18 8.05 -6.68
N ALA A 232 -1.25 8.73 -7.34
CA ALA A 232 -0.45 9.80 -6.73
C ALA A 232 -1.33 10.97 -6.28
N LYS A 233 -2.28 11.41 -7.11
CA LYS A 233 -3.22 12.48 -6.76
C LYS A 233 -4.14 12.08 -5.61
N ASP A 234 -4.60 10.83 -5.57
CA ASP A 234 -5.43 10.32 -4.47
C ASP A 234 -4.66 10.26 -3.15
N ALA A 235 -3.38 9.84 -3.18
CA ALA A 235 -2.51 9.86 -2.02
C ALA A 235 -2.27 11.29 -1.49
N LEU A 236 -2.05 12.26 -2.39
CA LEU A 236 -1.89 13.67 -2.03
C LEU A 236 -3.20 14.30 -1.53
N ALA A 237 -4.35 13.86 -2.01
CA ALA A 237 -5.65 14.30 -1.49
C ALA A 237 -5.85 13.85 -0.03
N ARG A 238 -5.54 12.59 0.28
CA ARG A 238 -5.60 12.09 1.67
C ARG A 238 -4.64 12.83 2.59
N PHE A 239 -3.42 13.09 2.13
CA PHE A 239 -2.45 13.90 2.86
C PHE A 239 -2.96 15.32 3.11
N ALA A 240 -3.51 15.99 2.08
CA ALA A 240 -4.01 17.34 2.20
C ALA A 240 -5.19 17.46 3.18
N ASN A 241 -6.09 16.47 3.20
CA ASN A 241 -7.18 16.42 4.17
C ASN A 241 -6.62 16.30 5.60
N GLN A 242 -5.71 15.36 5.83
CA GLN A 242 -5.07 15.18 7.15
C GLN A 242 -4.28 16.42 7.60
N ALA A 243 -3.58 17.08 6.67
CA ALA A 243 -2.75 18.24 6.96
C ALA A 243 -3.54 19.56 7.08
N GLY A 244 -4.72 19.62 6.46
CA GLY A 244 -5.65 20.75 6.54
C GLY A 244 -6.44 20.79 7.83
N ASP A 245 -6.75 19.63 8.40
CA ASP A 245 -7.53 19.49 9.63
C ASP A 245 -6.73 19.80 10.91
N ASP A 246 -5.39 19.84 10.84
CA ASP A 246 -4.49 20.09 11.98
C ASP A 246 -3.99 21.56 11.99
N PRO A 247 -4.45 22.39 12.94
CA PRO A 247 -4.07 23.80 13.03
C PRO A 247 -2.63 24.02 13.52
N HIS A 248 -1.93 22.98 13.98
CA HIS A 248 -0.55 23.08 14.48
C HIS A 248 0.50 22.79 13.40
N LEU A 249 0.12 22.31 12.21
CA LEU A 249 1.08 22.03 11.14
C LEU A 249 1.55 23.33 10.48
N GLN A 250 2.84 23.62 10.58
CA GLN A 250 3.41 24.88 10.07
C GLN A 250 3.91 24.76 8.64
N VAL A 251 4.58 23.64 8.31
CA VAL A 251 5.32 23.50 7.05
C VAL A 251 5.08 22.12 6.43
N ILE A 252 4.95 22.07 5.11
CA ILE A 252 4.92 20.84 4.32
C ILE A 252 6.19 20.82 3.45
N VAL A 253 7.05 19.84 3.67
CA VAL A 253 8.27 19.67 2.88
C VAL A 253 8.06 18.60 1.82
N ALA A 254 8.24 18.95 0.56
CA ALA A 254 8.24 18.01 -0.56
C ALA A 254 9.68 17.85 -1.10
N VAL A 255 10.25 16.65 -0.92
CA VAL A 255 11.62 16.31 -1.34
C VAL A 255 11.58 15.38 -2.54
N GLY A 256 12.11 15.83 -3.68
CA GLY A 256 12.18 15.04 -4.91
C GLY A 256 13.47 14.26 -5.06
N HIS A 257 13.32 12.98 -5.40
CA HIS A 257 14.38 12.00 -5.61
C HIS A 257 14.30 11.37 -7.02
N THR A 258 15.42 10.85 -7.49
CA THR A 258 15.55 10.09 -8.75
C THR A 258 16.26 8.76 -8.49
N ASP A 259 16.21 7.88 -9.49
CA ASP A 259 17.20 6.80 -9.62
C ASP A 259 18.55 7.37 -10.08
N SER A 260 19.59 6.54 -10.10
CA SER A 260 20.96 6.94 -10.48
C SER A 260 21.19 6.98 -11.99
N ALA A 261 20.11 6.96 -12.78
CA ALA A 261 20.19 6.94 -14.22
C ALA A 261 20.40 8.38 -14.75
N GLY A 262 21.57 8.63 -15.32
CA GLY A 262 21.91 9.90 -15.95
C GLY A 262 22.78 10.82 -15.09
N PRO A 263 23.10 12.03 -15.58
CA PRO A 263 23.97 12.96 -14.85
C PRO A 263 23.34 13.49 -13.55
N ALA A 264 24.16 13.70 -12.52
CA ALA A 264 23.69 14.16 -11.20
C ALA A 264 22.94 15.52 -11.26
N ASP A 265 23.40 16.46 -12.09
CA ASP A 265 22.76 17.77 -12.27
C ASP A 265 21.39 17.64 -12.96
N TYR A 266 21.27 16.70 -13.89
CA TYR A 266 20.00 16.35 -14.53
C TYR A 266 19.02 15.78 -13.50
N ASN A 267 19.49 14.85 -12.68
CA ASN A 267 18.70 14.19 -11.65
C ASN A 267 18.22 15.14 -10.56
N GLU A 268 19.05 16.12 -10.17
CA GLU A 268 18.62 17.20 -9.29
C GLU A 268 17.51 18.08 -9.90
N ARG A 269 17.64 18.45 -11.19
CA ARG A 269 16.57 19.19 -11.88
C ARG A 269 15.29 18.36 -12.03
N LEU A 270 15.40 17.06 -12.30
CA LEU A 270 14.25 16.16 -12.44
C LEU A 270 13.53 15.97 -11.09
N GLY A 271 14.27 15.76 -10.01
CA GLY A 271 13.70 15.69 -8.67
C GLY A 271 12.98 17.00 -8.29
N ALA A 272 13.55 18.17 -8.64
CA ALA A 272 12.89 19.46 -8.42
C ALA A 272 11.57 19.58 -9.21
N ARG A 273 11.53 19.17 -10.49
CA ARG A 273 10.29 19.15 -11.29
C ARG A 273 9.21 18.26 -10.69
N ARG A 274 9.59 17.11 -10.12
CA ARG A 274 8.66 16.20 -9.44
C ARG A 274 8.09 16.82 -8.17
N ALA A 275 8.94 17.47 -7.37
CA ALA A 275 8.51 18.18 -6.17
C ALA A 275 7.56 19.35 -6.51
N GLU A 276 7.82 20.07 -7.61
CA GLU A 276 6.93 21.11 -8.14
C GLU A 276 5.56 20.56 -8.56
N ALA A 277 5.52 19.40 -9.23
CA ALA A 277 4.26 18.76 -9.59
C ALA A 277 3.42 18.40 -8.36
N VAL A 278 4.07 17.94 -7.29
CA VAL A 278 3.42 17.65 -6.00
C VAL A 278 2.89 18.93 -5.35
N ARG A 279 3.68 20.01 -5.31
CA ARG A 279 3.23 21.33 -4.80
C ARG A 279 2.00 21.83 -5.55
N ALA A 280 2.03 21.78 -6.88
CA ALA A 280 0.89 22.20 -7.70
C ALA A 280 -0.38 21.40 -7.38
N GLU A 281 -0.28 20.10 -7.11
CA GLU A 281 -1.43 19.29 -6.70
C GLU A 281 -1.89 19.63 -5.27
N LEU A 282 -1.00 19.79 -4.30
CA LEU A 282 -1.35 20.19 -2.93
C LEU A 282 -2.05 21.55 -2.90
N MET A 283 -1.60 22.52 -3.71
CA MET A 283 -2.25 23.83 -3.86
C MET A 283 -3.68 23.69 -4.41
N ARG A 284 -3.92 22.80 -5.39
CA ARG A 284 -5.28 22.51 -5.88
C ARG A 284 -6.19 21.92 -4.79
N ARG A 285 -5.60 21.27 -3.77
CA ARG A 285 -6.32 20.73 -2.62
C ARG A 285 -6.49 21.73 -1.47
N GLY A 286 -6.10 22.98 -1.67
CA GLY A 286 -6.31 24.07 -0.70
C GLY A 286 -5.17 24.31 0.27
N ILE A 287 -4.03 23.62 0.12
CA ILE A 287 -2.83 23.94 0.91
C ILE A 287 -2.22 25.25 0.39
N ALA A 288 -2.08 26.24 1.27
CA ALA A 288 -1.47 27.52 0.94
C ALA A 288 -0.02 27.34 0.47
N ASP A 289 0.34 28.07 -0.59
CA ASP A 289 1.64 27.96 -1.23
C ASP A 289 2.82 28.19 -0.27
N GLU A 290 2.71 29.23 0.55
CA GLU A 290 3.70 29.64 1.54
C GLU A 290 4.02 28.57 2.59
N ARG A 291 3.12 27.58 2.77
CA ARG A 291 3.34 26.42 3.66
C ARG A 291 4.16 25.32 2.99
N ILE A 292 4.38 25.36 1.68
CA ILE A 292 5.04 24.27 0.94
C ILE A 292 6.50 24.64 0.66
N ARG A 293 7.44 23.83 1.17
CA ARG A 293 8.87 23.95 0.92
C ARG A 293 9.34 22.83 0.00
N LEU A 294 9.98 23.22 -1.10
CA LEU A 294 10.52 22.26 -2.07
C LEU A 294 12.00 22.02 -1.83
N ARG A 295 12.41 20.76 -1.94
CA ARG A 295 13.81 20.36 -2.03
C ARG A 295 13.98 19.30 -3.11
N SER A 296 15.17 19.20 -3.66
CA SER A 296 15.56 18.02 -4.44
C SER A 296 16.89 17.48 -3.95
N LEU A 297 16.98 16.16 -3.91
CA LEU A 297 18.21 15.44 -3.62
C LEU A 297 18.71 14.66 -4.84
N GLY A 298 18.00 14.72 -5.98
CA GLY A 298 18.30 13.88 -7.14
C GLY A 298 18.49 12.42 -6.72
N GLU A 299 19.59 11.82 -7.15
CA GLU A 299 19.99 10.44 -6.83
C GLU A 299 20.73 10.29 -5.50
N ARG A 300 21.04 11.39 -4.79
CA ARG A 300 21.97 11.40 -3.64
C ARG A 300 21.46 10.66 -2.40
N GLN A 301 20.17 10.36 -2.34
CA GLN A 301 19.56 9.63 -1.23
C GLN A 301 18.63 8.53 -1.76
N PRO A 302 19.21 7.40 -2.24
CA PRO A 302 18.43 6.27 -2.69
C PRO A 302 17.64 5.68 -1.52
N ALA A 303 16.38 5.32 -1.78
CA ALA A 303 15.55 4.54 -0.86
C ALA A 303 15.98 3.07 -0.83
N MET A 304 16.47 2.58 -1.97
CA MET A 304 16.77 1.19 -2.21
C MET A 304 17.96 1.06 -3.16
N ALA A 305 18.73 -0.02 -3.03
CA ALA A 305 19.75 -0.40 -4.00
C ALA A 305 19.13 -0.60 -5.39
N GLU A 306 19.85 -0.25 -6.46
CA GLU A 306 19.32 -0.27 -7.84
C GLU A 306 19.58 -1.58 -8.59
N ASP A 307 19.63 -2.69 -7.84
CA ASP A 307 19.91 -4.03 -8.35
C ASP A 307 18.84 -4.51 -9.34
N ASP A 308 17.67 -3.87 -9.33
CA ASP A 308 16.58 -4.13 -10.28
C ASP A 308 15.72 -2.91 -10.61
N GLY A 309 14.69 -3.14 -11.44
CA GLY A 309 13.73 -2.12 -11.83
C GLY A 309 12.87 -1.59 -10.66
N TYR A 310 12.71 -2.35 -9.58
CA TYR A 310 11.95 -1.94 -8.39
C TYR A 310 12.75 -0.99 -7.51
N GLY A 311 14.04 -1.26 -7.30
CA GLY A 311 14.95 -0.33 -6.63
C GLY A 311 14.96 1.03 -7.32
N ARG A 312 15.10 1.03 -8.66
CA ARG A 312 15.00 2.25 -9.46
C ARG A 312 13.63 2.92 -9.33
N ALA A 313 12.54 2.16 -9.39
CA ALA A 313 11.19 2.71 -9.23
C ALA A 313 10.93 3.29 -7.83
N ALA A 314 11.46 2.67 -6.78
CA ALA A 314 11.40 3.17 -5.42
C ALA A 314 12.21 4.47 -5.25
N ASN A 315 13.34 4.59 -5.96
CA ASN A 315 14.18 5.79 -5.91
C ASN A 315 13.54 6.99 -6.64
N ARG A 316 12.75 6.75 -7.70
CA ARG A 316 11.96 7.79 -8.40
C ARG A 316 10.71 8.19 -7.61
N ARG A 317 10.90 9.02 -6.59
CA ARG A 317 9.82 9.42 -5.66
C ARG A 317 9.87 10.89 -5.26
N VAL A 318 8.77 11.37 -4.69
CA VAL A 318 8.72 12.57 -3.86
C VAL A 318 8.19 12.17 -2.49
N GLU A 319 8.91 12.57 -1.45
CA GLU A 319 8.47 12.41 -0.07
C GLU A 319 7.87 13.72 0.42
N VAL A 320 6.66 13.65 0.94
CA VAL A 320 5.91 14.77 1.51
C VAL A 320 5.76 14.53 2.99
N ARG A 321 6.16 15.50 3.81
CA ARG A 321 6.09 15.42 5.26
C ARG A 321 5.57 16.73 5.81
N ALA A 322 4.68 16.66 6.79
CA ALA A 322 4.26 17.82 7.55
C ALA A 322 5.18 17.98 8.78
N GLU A 323 5.49 19.23 9.14
CA GLU A 323 6.31 19.61 10.29
C GLU A 323 5.51 20.59 11.17
N TYR A 324 5.63 20.42 12.49
CA TYR A 324 4.98 21.22 13.53
C TYR A 324 5.77 22.48 13.88
#